data_AF-A0A1I0QHP5-F1
#
_entry.id   AF-A0A1I0QHP5-F1
#
_cell.length_a   1.000
_cell.length_b   1.000
_cell.length_c   1.000
_cell.angle_alpha   90.00
_cell.angle_beta   90.00
_cell.angle_gamma   90.00
#
_symmetry.space_group_name_H-M   'P 1'
#
loop_
_entity.id
_entity.type
_entity.pdbx_description
1 polymer ?
#
loop_
_entity_poly.entity_id
_entity_poly.type
_entity_poly.pdbx_seq_one_letter_code
_entity_poly.pdbx_strand_id
1 'polypeptide(L)'
;MAKKTETDTAKSIETPLDAIAQLQETGLSNLMGMNTAWVEAISDMGAEVVSFVADRIKEDVKTQHMMLHCKNVEELQHIQAEFIQKAMDQYHDETGKLVEMSTRVFSGSKDKPEN
;
A
#
# COMPACT_ATOMS: atom_id res chain seq x y z
N MET A 1 24.66 -66.60 -3.25
CA MET A 1 24.07 -66.03 -2.02
C MET A 1 24.95 -64.84 -1.63
N ALA A 2 24.54 -63.59 -1.38
CA ALA A 2 23.28 -62.88 -1.16
C ALA A 2 23.47 -61.42 -1.70
N LYS A 3 22.52 -60.80 -2.43
CA LYS A 3 21.46 -59.87 -1.96
C LYS A 3 21.99 -58.82 -0.96
N LYS A 4 21.97 -57.50 -1.24
CA LYS A 4 20.76 -56.68 -1.12
C LYS A 4 20.88 -55.31 -1.83
N THR A 5 19.89 -55.03 -2.67
CA THR A 5 19.34 -53.71 -3.03
C THR A 5 18.81 -53.00 -1.78
N GLU A 6 19.05 -51.69 -1.64
CA GLU A 6 18.17 -50.71 -0.95
C GLU A 6 18.85 -49.32 -1.08
N THR A 7 18.27 -48.37 -1.82
CA THR A 7 17.30 -47.37 -1.34
C THR A 7 18.05 -46.09 -0.99
N ASP A 8 18.07 -45.11 -1.89
CA ASP A 8 17.09 -44.01 -1.96
C ASP A 8 17.54 -42.81 -1.10
N THR A 9 17.49 -41.63 -1.72
CA THR A 9 17.49 -40.33 -1.07
C THR A 9 18.69 -40.00 -0.16
N ALA A 10 19.83 -39.66 -0.78
CA ALA A 10 20.75 -38.70 -0.19
C ALA A 10 20.73 -37.44 -1.08
N LYS A 11 19.68 -36.63 -0.95
CA LYS A 11 19.75 -35.22 -1.36
C LYS A 11 20.69 -34.58 -0.34
N SER A 12 21.96 -34.71 -0.68
CA SER A 12 23.12 -34.41 0.13
C SER A 12 23.02 -32.95 0.57
N ILE A 13 22.79 -32.73 1.88
CA ILE A 13 23.03 -31.43 2.50
C ILE A 13 24.54 -31.32 2.59
N GLU A 14 25.19 -30.96 1.47
CA GLU A 14 26.64 -30.91 1.42
C GLU A 14 27.11 -29.62 2.07
N THR A 15 27.70 -29.77 3.25
CA THR A 15 28.47 -28.76 3.99
C THR A 15 27.66 -27.65 4.69
N PRO A 16 27.98 -27.36 5.98
CA PRO A 16 27.46 -26.21 6.71
C PRO A 16 27.66 -24.85 6.00
N LEU A 17 28.64 -24.76 5.10
CA LEU A 17 28.92 -23.58 4.29
C LEU A 17 27.81 -23.30 3.28
N ASP A 18 27.27 -24.32 2.62
CA ASP A 18 26.17 -24.15 1.65
C ASP A 18 24.86 -23.79 2.35
N ALA A 19 24.62 -24.31 3.56
CA ALA A 19 23.50 -23.91 4.40
C ALA A 19 23.59 -22.44 4.83
N ILE A 20 24.78 -21.96 5.18
CA ILE A 20 25.03 -20.55 5.51
C ILE A 20 24.87 -19.66 4.26
N ALA A 21 25.36 -20.11 3.10
CA ALA A 21 25.24 -19.38 1.85
C ALA A 21 23.76 -19.22 1.42
N GLN A 22 22.96 -20.28 1.52
CA GLN A 22 21.51 -20.23 1.24
C GLN A 22 20.76 -19.33 2.22
N LEU A 23 21.11 -19.36 3.51
CA LEU A 23 20.56 -18.45 4.52
C LEU A 23 20.90 -16.98 4.22
N GLN A 24 22.13 -16.72 3.77
CA GLN A 24 22.59 -15.37 3.42
C GLN A 24 21.94 -14.87 2.12
N GLU A 25 21.81 -15.72 1.11
CA GLU A 25 21.14 -15.42 -0.16
C GLU A 25 19.64 -15.18 0.05
N THR A 26 18.98 -16.04 0.82
CA THR A 26 17.57 -15.88 1.17
C THR A 26 17.35 -14.64 2.03
N GLY A 27 18.24 -14.38 3.00
CA GLY A 27 18.18 -13.20 3.86
C GLY A 27 18.39 -11.89 3.09
N LEU A 28 19.38 -11.85 2.19
CA LEU A 28 19.64 -10.69 1.34
C LEU A 28 18.52 -10.48 0.31
N SER A 29 18.03 -11.55 -0.31
CA SER A 29 16.89 -11.50 -1.23
C SER A 29 15.62 -10.98 -0.54
N ASN A 30 15.35 -11.45 0.68
CA ASN A 30 14.21 -10.99 1.48
C ASN A 30 14.34 -9.52 1.89
N LEU A 31 15.55 -9.08 2.26
CA LEU A 31 15.84 -7.68 2.60
C LEU A 31 15.67 -6.77 1.37
N MET A 32 16.15 -7.20 0.20
CA MET A 32 16.05 -6.44 -1.05
C MET A 32 14.62 -6.36 -1.57
N GLY A 33 13.85 -7.46 -1.53
CA GLY A 33 12.44 -7.48 -1.93
C GLY A 33 11.53 -6.68 -0.99
N MET A 34 11.84 -6.67 0.31
CA MET A 34 11.16 -5.80 1.29
C MET A 34 11.45 -4.32 1.01
N ASN A 35 12.65 -3.97 0.56
CA ASN A 35 13.02 -2.59 0.24
C ASN A 35 12.26 -2.08 -1.00
N THR A 36 12.17 -2.87 -2.07
CA THR A 36 11.43 -2.47 -3.29
C THR A 36 9.94 -2.32 -3.06
N ALA A 37 9.29 -3.29 -2.39
CA ALA A 37 7.86 -3.23 -2.11
C ALA A 37 7.50 -2.05 -1.18
N TRP A 38 8.38 -1.71 -0.24
CA TRP A 38 8.19 -0.55 0.62
C TRP A 38 8.33 0.77 -0.13
N VAL A 39 9.30 0.89 -1.05
CA VAL A 39 9.47 2.08 -1.90
C VAL A 39 8.28 2.27 -2.84
N GLU A 40 7.82 1.20 -3.49
CA GLU A 40 6.63 1.22 -4.34
C GLU A 40 5.39 1.67 -3.56
N ALA A 41 5.19 1.13 -2.36
CA ALA A 41 4.04 1.50 -1.56
C ALA A 41 4.05 2.96 -1.08
N ILE A 42 5.23 3.51 -0.74
CA ILE A 42 5.35 4.94 -0.43
C ILE A 42 5.08 5.79 -1.67
N SER A 43 5.56 5.35 -2.84
CA SER A 43 5.28 6.02 -4.10
C SER A 43 3.77 6.07 -4.39
N ASP A 44 3.09 4.94 -4.24
CA ASP A 44 1.64 4.83 -4.46
C ASP A 44 0.86 5.70 -3.46
N MET A 45 1.25 5.68 -2.18
CA MET A 45 0.64 6.52 -1.15
C MET A 45 0.86 8.01 -1.44
N GLY A 46 2.04 8.40 -1.90
CA GLY A 46 2.33 9.77 -2.31
C GLY A 46 1.50 10.20 -3.52
N ALA A 47 1.35 9.33 -4.51
CA ALA A 47 0.52 9.59 -5.69
C ALA A 47 -0.95 9.80 -5.29
N GLU A 48 -1.45 9.00 -4.34
CA GLU A 48 -2.81 9.13 -3.83
C GLU A 48 -3.04 10.48 -3.15
N VAL A 49 -2.15 10.88 -2.24
CA VAL A 49 -2.25 12.18 -1.54
C VAL A 49 -2.25 13.34 -2.55
N VAL A 50 -1.43 13.29 -3.59
CA VAL A 50 -1.40 14.31 -4.64
C VAL A 50 -2.72 14.33 -5.42
N SER A 51 -3.28 13.16 -5.75
CA SER A 51 -4.58 13.06 -6.42
C SER A 51 -5.69 13.66 -5.58
N PHE A 52 -5.74 13.32 -4.28
CA PHE A 52 -6.70 13.87 -3.34
C PHE A 52 -6.64 15.40 -3.25
N VAL A 53 -5.43 15.97 -3.17
CA VAL A 53 -5.23 17.42 -3.16
C VAL A 53 -5.74 18.06 -4.45
N ALA A 54 -5.46 17.46 -5.61
CA ALA A 54 -5.95 17.95 -6.88
C ALA A 54 -7.49 17.96 -6.93
N ASP A 55 -8.14 16.92 -6.42
CA ASP A 55 -9.60 16.83 -6.35
C ASP A 55 -10.19 17.88 -5.40
N ARG A 56 -9.57 18.16 -4.25
CA ARG A 56 -10.01 19.23 -3.35
C ARG A 56 -9.87 20.62 -3.96
N ILE A 57 -8.78 20.89 -4.65
CA ILE A 57 -8.60 22.16 -5.39
C ILE A 57 -9.71 22.34 -6.44
N LYS A 58 -10.08 21.27 -7.16
CA LYS A 58 -11.18 21.32 -8.13
C LYS A 58 -12.51 21.68 -7.48
N GLU A 59 -12.80 21.12 -6.31
CA GLU A 59 -14.01 21.43 -5.55
C GLU A 59 -13.99 22.84 -4.97
N ASP A 60 -12.83 23.36 -4.55
CA ASP A 60 -12.68 24.76 -4.13
C ASP A 60 -12.98 25.73 -5.27
N VAL A 61 -12.43 25.47 -6.46
CA VAL A 61 -12.69 26.28 -7.66
C VAL A 61 -14.16 26.23 -8.05
N LYS A 62 -14.77 25.04 -8.03
CA LYS A 62 -16.21 24.87 -8.28
C LYS A 62 -17.04 25.68 -7.30
N THR A 63 -16.71 25.62 -6.01
CA THR A 63 -17.43 26.32 -4.94
C THR A 63 -17.31 27.82 -5.11
N GLN A 64 -16.12 28.35 -5.39
CA GLN A 64 -15.91 29.76 -5.70
C GLN A 64 -16.70 30.21 -6.92
N HIS A 65 -16.74 29.40 -7.97
CA HIS A 65 -17.56 29.69 -9.15
C HIS A 65 -19.05 29.77 -8.79
N MET A 66 -19.57 28.86 -7.97
CA MET A 66 -20.96 28.91 -7.52
C MET A 66 -21.24 30.16 -6.67
N MET A 67 -20.36 30.47 -5.70
CA MET A 67 -20.49 31.65 -4.83
C MET A 67 -20.52 32.97 -5.62
N LEU A 68 -19.73 33.10 -6.68
CA LEU A 68 -19.73 34.28 -7.55
C LEU A 68 -21.03 34.48 -8.34
N HIS A 69 -21.83 33.42 -8.51
CA HIS A 69 -23.10 33.47 -9.22
C HIS A 69 -24.33 33.56 -8.29
N CYS A 70 -24.11 33.48 -6.97
CA CYS A 70 -25.19 33.57 -5.99
C CYS A 70 -25.89 34.92 -6.04
N LYS A 71 -27.22 34.90 -5.89
CA LYS A 71 -28.05 36.11 -5.90
C LYS A 71 -28.51 36.54 -4.51
N ASN A 72 -28.36 35.68 -3.51
CA ASN A 72 -28.78 35.94 -2.14
C ASN A 72 -27.97 35.12 -1.11
N VAL A 73 -28.18 35.44 0.16
CA VAL A 73 -27.45 34.87 1.29
C VAL A 73 -27.87 33.42 1.59
N GLU A 74 -29.12 33.05 1.31
CA GLU A 74 -29.63 31.69 1.52
C GLU A 74 -28.92 30.69 0.58
N GLU A 75 -28.76 31.05 -0.69
CA GLU A 75 -28.02 30.27 -1.69
C GLU A 75 -26.54 30.12 -1.29
N LEU A 76 -25.93 31.19 -0.78
CA LEU A 76 -24.56 31.17 -0.28
C LEU A 76 -24.40 30.21 0.91
N GLN A 77 -25.34 30.25 1.87
CA GLN A 77 -25.34 29.35 3.03
C GLN A 77 -25.47 27.88 2.60
N HIS A 78 -26.32 27.60 1.62
CA HIS A 78 -26.50 26.25 1.08
C HIS A 78 -25.20 25.74 0.43
N ILE A 79 -24.57 26.54 -0.43
CA ILE A 79 -23.29 26.19 -1.08
C ILE A 79 -22.19 25.94 -0.03
N GLN A 80 -22.12 26.75 1.02
CA GLN A 80 -21.14 26.57 2.07
C GLN A 80 -21.38 25.27 2.86
N ALA A 81 -22.64 24.95 3.16
CA ALA A 81 -22.99 23.71 3.85
C ALA A 81 -22.64 22.48 3.00
N GLU A 82 -22.97 22.49 1.70
CA GLU A 82 -22.60 21.42 0.76
C GLU A 82 -21.08 21.26 0.65
N PHE A 83 -20.34 22.37 0.58
CA PHE A 83 -18.88 22.33 0.52
C PHE A 83 -18.26 21.66 1.75
N ILE A 84 -18.74 22.00 2.95
CA ILE A 84 -18.27 21.41 4.21
C ILE A 84 -18.61 19.92 4.27
N GLN A 85 -19.87 19.57 3.96
CA GLN A 85 -20.28 18.17 3.96
C GLN A 85 -19.41 17.35 3.01
N LYS A 86 -19.22 17.84 1.79
CA LYS A 86 -18.39 17.16 0.79
C LYS A 86 -16.93 17.06 1.22
N ALA A 87 -16.41 18.06 1.93
CA ALA A 87 -15.07 17.96 2.50
C ALA A 87 -14.98 16.84 3.53
N MET A 88 -15.93 16.76 4.45
CA MET A 88 -15.97 15.71 5.47
C MET A 88 -16.01 14.31 4.84
N ASP A 89 -16.88 14.12 3.84
CA ASP A 89 -17.01 12.85 3.12
C ASP A 89 -15.69 12.47 2.43
N GLN A 90 -15.08 13.40 1.69
CA GLN A 90 -13.84 13.11 0.97
C GLN A 90 -12.65 12.85 1.90
N TYR A 91 -12.53 13.57 3.02
CA TYR A 91 -11.47 13.30 4.01
C TYR A 91 -11.67 11.95 4.72
N HIS A 92 -12.92 11.58 4.99
CA HIS A 92 -13.25 10.28 5.57
C HIS A 92 -12.83 9.15 4.62
N ASP A 93 -13.24 9.22 3.37
CA ASP A 93 -12.95 8.22 2.35
C ASP A 93 -11.44 8.11 2.10
N GLU A 94 -10.75 9.24 1.95
CA GLU A 94 -9.30 9.29 1.74
C GLU A 94 -8.54 8.69 2.92
N THR A 95 -8.97 8.99 4.15
CA THR A 95 -8.36 8.41 5.35
C THR A 95 -8.53 6.89 5.36
N GLY A 96 -9.72 6.38 5.01
CA GLY A 96 -9.98 4.96 4.89
C GLY A 96 -9.03 4.31 3.88
N LYS A 97 -8.90 4.92 2.70
CA LYS A 97 -8.01 4.43 1.63
C LYS A 97 -6.55 4.40 2.06
N LEU A 98 -6.04 5.44 2.72
CA LEU A 98 -4.66 5.47 3.22
C LEU A 98 -4.40 4.40 4.30
N VAL A 99 -5.38 4.13 5.17
CA VAL A 99 -5.31 3.05 6.16
C VAL A 99 -5.27 1.68 5.49
N GLU A 100 -6.09 1.45 4.46
CA GLU A 100 -6.06 0.21 3.68
C GLU A 100 -4.72 0.01 2.97
N MET A 101 -4.22 1.07 2.31
CA MET A 101 -2.91 1.07 1.66
C MET A 101 -1.81 0.71 2.66
N SER A 102 -1.78 1.39 3.82
CA SER A 102 -0.82 1.12 4.89
C SER A 102 -0.92 -0.32 5.41
N THR A 103 -2.14 -0.80 5.64
CA THR A 103 -2.38 -2.17 6.13
C THR A 103 -1.89 -3.22 5.15
N ARG A 104 -2.03 -3.00 3.83
CA ARG A 104 -1.49 -3.90 2.80
C ARG A 104 0.03 -3.96 2.85
N VAL A 105 0.72 -2.84 3.07
CA VAL A 105 2.18 -2.83 3.22
C VAL A 105 2.63 -3.64 4.44
N PHE A 106 1.98 -3.43 5.59
CA PHE A 106 2.32 -4.14 6.82
C PHE A 106 1.92 -5.62 6.82
N SER A 107 0.82 -5.98 6.12
CA SER A 107 0.33 -7.35 6.04
C SER A 107 1.01 -8.15 4.93
N GLY A 108 1.40 -7.52 3.82
CA GLY A 108 2.17 -8.15 2.73
C GLY A 108 3.58 -8.60 3.16
N SER A 109 4.07 -8.13 4.31
CA SER A 109 5.26 -8.66 4.98
C SER A 109 5.06 -10.04 5.63
N LYS A 110 3.82 -10.54 5.76
CA LYS A 110 3.51 -11.77 6.54
C LYS A 110 3.22 -13.02 5.71
N ASP A 111 3.16 -12.93 4.38
CA ASP A 111 2.78 -14.05 3.50
C ASP A 111 3.97 -14.87 2.94
N LYS A 112 5.07 -15.03 3.71
CA LYS A 112 6.02 -16.11 3.43
C LYS A 112 5.61 -17.35 4.23
N PRO A 113 5.14 -18.44 3.59
CA PRO A 113 4.95 -19.69 4.30
C PRO A 113 6.32 -20.17 4.80
N GLU A 114 6.41 -20.42 6.11
CA GLU A 114 7.49 -21.21 6.70
C GLU A 114 7.51 -22.56 5.99
N ASN A 115 8.62 -22.85 5.30
CA ASN A 115 9.01 -24.17 4.82
C ASN A 115 10.37 -24.50 5.41
#